data_AF-K9TP84-F1
#
_entry.id   AF-K9TP84-F1
#
_cell.length_a   1.000
_cell.length_b   1.000
_cell.length_c   1.000
_cell.angle_alpha   90.00
_cell.angle_beta   90.00
_cell.angle_gamma   90.00
#
_symmetry.space_group_name_H-M   'P 1'
#
loop_
_entity.id
_entity.type
_entity.pdbx_description
1 polymer ?
#
loop_
_entity_poly.entity_id
_entity_poly.type
_entity_poly.pdbx_seq_one_letter_code
_entity_poly.pdbx_strand_id
1 'polypeptide(L)'
;MNMNGGSQSYRQLLAERPGGRFSEDEVMVILQQVLSQLMQDGAGVQGCIALETLVQDADWQQARFVRSPDIVLPQAYLAPERQKTGLVTLGSDIYALGVTMVVLLTGKAPELLRNPDGTWKWEDYCMVNDRLAEVLNRAIADHPEQRYSNLWQMSAALNPTPVPPTVIESPLSQSSSHSDRLGAAPTSVAAQLPSPSSSRLGVWQWGLIAGVAMVICGLAGFGLNRWLSGNQAPLTSTPLDSLTSSPESPPAFEPTAEPLNPFKTAVYPQSSCGDLPPADPNAYPVRFYPVFLEKSERNLQQVRARFCRDAYPMFRQDNNQESIQVASFLSRERAELFRDFLWENVGWAEVGTVTIIYEMPESLR
;
A
#
# COMPACT_ATOMS: atom_id res chain seq x y z
N MET A 1 5.66 15.89 -17.51
CA MET A 1 4.44 16.42 -18.16
C MET A 1 3.73 17.34 -17.18
N ASN A 2 2.98 18.34 -17.65
CA ASN A 2 2.25 19.25 -16.78
C ASN A 2 0.91 18.60 -16.36
N MET A 3 0.80 18.14 -15.11
CA MET A 3 -0.40 17.48 -14.57
C MET A 3 -1.49 18.53 -14.28
N ASN A 4 -2.15 19.04 -15.33
CA ASN A 4 -3.30 19.95 -15.20
C ASN A 4 -4.51 19.17 -14.69
N GLY A 5 -4.61 18.99 -13.36
CA GLY A 5 -5.69 18.24 -12.73
C GLY A 5 -5.67 18.19 -11.19
N GLY A 6 -4.94 19.09 -10.52
CA GLY A 6 -4.93 19.24 -9.05
C GLY A 6 -4.34 18.09 -8.23
N SER A 7 -4.08 16.94 -8.84
CA SER A 7 -3.55 15.74 -8.20
C SER A 7 -2.02 15.80 -8.03
N GLN A 8 -1.51 15.31 -6.90
CA GLN A 8 -0.08 15.34 -6.56
C GLN A 8 0.51 13.93 -6.56
N SER A 9 1.71 13.77 -7.09
CA SER A 9 2.44 12.50 -6.99
C SER A 9 2.94 12.27 -5.56
N TYR A 10 3.02 11.01 -5.13
CA TYR A 10 3.55 10.67 -3.81
C TYR A 10 5.01 11.07 -3.62
N ARG A 11 5.76 11.27 -4.72
CA ARG A 11 7.10 11.89 -4.69
C ARG A 11 7.04 13.35 -4.20
N GLN A 12 6.09 14.14 -4.70
CA GLN A 12 5.91 15.54 -4.28
C GLN A 12 5.40 15.60 -2.84
N LEU A 13 4.37 14.81 -2.53
CA LEU A 13 3.80 14.74 -1.18
C LEU A 13 4.85 14.38 -0.14
N LEU A 14 5.71 13.38 -0.39
CA LEU A 14 6.79 13.01 0.52
C LEU A 14 7.82 14.13 0.73
N ALA A 15 8.15 14.88 -0.33
CA ALA A 15 9.12 15.97 -0.29
C ALA A 15 8.60 17.24 0.42
N GLU A 16 7.28 17.49 0.35
CA GLU A 16 6.61 18.63 0.98
C GLU A 16 6.20 18.35 2.44
N ARG A 17 6.30 17.08 2.89
CA ARG A 17 5.74 16.62 4.17
C ARG A 17 6.57 17.02 5.40
N PRO A 18 5.97 17.69 6.41
CA PRO A 18 6.60 17.85 7.72
C PRO A 18 6.95 16.50 8.35
N GLY A 19 8.20 16.33 8.79
CA GLY A 19 8.70 15.05 9.30
C GLY A 19 9.18 14.06 8.22
N GLY A 20 8.96 14.35 6.94
CA GLY A 20 9.56 13.65 5.79
C GLY A 20 9.11 12.20 5.57
N ARG A 21 8.06 11.73 6.26
CA ARG A 21 7.52 10.35 6.15
C ARG A 21 6.02 10.32 6.43
N PHE A 22 5.36 9.26 5.96
CA PHE A 22 3.96 8.94 6.24
C PHE A 22 3.83 8.06 7.48
N SER A 23 2.66 8.09 8.13
CA SER A 23 2.35 7.16 9.23
C SER A 23 2.04 5.76 8.71
N GLU A 24 2.00 4.78 9.62
CA GLU A 24 1.55 3.42 9.33
C GLU A 24 0.14 3.41 8.71
N ASP A 25 -0.81 4.14 9.32
CA ASP A 25 -2.20 4.19 8.87
C ASP A 25 -2.34 4.79 7.46
N GLU A 26 -1.59 5.85 7.17
CA GLU A 26 -1.58 6.45 5.83
C GLU A 26 -1.05 5.47 4.79
N VAL A 27 0.08 4.80 5.07
CA VAL A 27 0.66 3.81 4.17
C VAL A 27 -0.27 2.60 4.01
N MET A 28 -0.98 2.19 5.05
CA MET A 28 -2.02 1.16 4.98
C MET A 28 -3.17 1.57 4.05
N VAL A 29 -3.69 2.79 4.17
CA VAL A 29 -4.74 3.32 3.27
C VAL A 29 -4.25 3.38 1.83
N ILE A 30 -3.07 3.95 1.60
CA ILE A 30 -2.44 4.06 0.28
C ILE A 30 -2.28 2.67 -0.36
N LEU A 31 -1.72 1.72 0.38
CA LEU A 31 -1.47 0.37 -0.08
C LEU A 31 -2.78 -0.35 -0.41
N GLN A 32 -3.81 -0.24 0.44
CA GLN A 32 -5.12 -0.85 0.19
C GLN A 32 -5.83 -0.24 -1.02
N GLN A 33 -5.83 1.08 -1.17
CA GLN A 33 -6.46 1.75 -2.32
C GLN A 33 -5.75 1.41 -3.64
N VAL A 34 -4.41 1.44 -3.65
CA VAL A 34 -3.61 1.06 -4.82
C VAL A 34 -3.76 -0.42 -5.16
N LEU A 35 -3.72 -1.33 -4.18
CA LEU A 35 -3.98 -2.76 -4.42
C LEU A 35 -5.39 -2.99 -4.99
N SER A 36 -6.42 -2.34 -4.42
CA SER A 36 -7.80 -2.44 -4.90
C SER A 36 -7.90 -2.02 -6.37
N GLN A 37 -7.34 -0.88 -6.74
CA GLN A 37 -7.33 -0.43 -8.13
C GLN A 37 -6.55 -1.39 -9.05
N LEU A 38 -5.35 -1.81 -8.67
CA LEU A 38 -4.53 -2.74 -9.46
C LEU A 38 -5.19 -4.11 -9.67
N MET A 39 -6.09 -4.52 -8.77
CA MET A 39 -6.92 -5.72 -8.96
C MET A 39 -8.14 -5.46 -9.86
N GLN A 40 -8.71 -4.24 -9.84
CA GLN A 40 -9.83 -3.83 -10.70
C GLN A 40 -9.42 -3.58 -12.16
N ASP A 41 -8.27 -2.95 -12.40
CA ASP A 41 -7.69 -2.68 -13.72
C ASP A 41 -7.25 -3.96 -14.47
N GLY A 42 -7.51 -5.13 -13.87
CA GLY A 42 -7.03 -6.44 -14.28
C GLY A 42 -5.60 -6.69 -13.80
N ALA A 43 -5.31 -7.95 -13.43
CA ALA A 43 -3.99 -8.39 -12.95
C ALA A 43 -2.93 -8.47 -14.09
N GLY A 44 -2.84 -7.42 -14.89
CA GLY A 44 -1.79 -7.20 -15.88
C GLY A 44 -0.54 -6.59 -15.24
N VAL A 45 0.59 -6.82 -15.89
CA VAL A 45 1.89 -6.31 -15.45
C VAL A 45 1.99 -4.80 -15.75
N GLN A 46 2.41 -4.02 -14.75
CA GLN A 46 2.40 -2.55 -14.79
C GLN A 46 3.78 -1.97 -15.14
N GLY A 47 4.84 -2.47 -14.50
CA GLY A 47 6.24 -2.15 -14.79
C GLY A 47 6.74 -0.77 -14.36
N CYS A 48 5.88 0.12 -13.88
CA CYS A 48 6.22 1.50 -13.55
C CYS A 48 5.75 1.95 -12.15
N ILE A 49 5.43 1.03 -11.24
CA ILE A 49 5.02 1.36 -9.85
C ILE A 49 6.20 2.02 -9.11
N ALA A 50 6.03 3.28 -8.70
CA ALA A 50 6.91 4.04 -7.81
C ALA A 50 6.19 5.32 -7.32
N LEU A 51 6.88 6.12 -6.50
CA LEU A 51 6.37 7.40 -5.98
C LEU A 51 5.90 8.39 -7.06
N GLU A 52 6.43 8.29 -8.27
CA GLU A 52 6.09 9.14 -9.42
C GLU A 52 4.79 8.72 -10.12
N THR A 53 4.40 7.45 -10.02
CA THR A 53 3.17 6.90 -10.61
C THR A 53 2.04 6.68 -9.61
N LEU A 54 2.34 6.65 -8.31
CA LEU A 54 1.32 6.81 -7.29
C LEU A 54 0.94 8.28 -7.15
N VAL A 55 -0.35 8.57 -7.23
CA VAL A 55 -0.91 9.92 -7.25
C VAL A 55 -2.06 9.99 -6.26
N GLN A 56 -2.11 11.04 -5.44
CA GLN A 56 -3.29 11.42 -4.68
C GLN A 56 -4.16 12.33 -5.54
N ASP A 57 -5.44 11.99 -5.66
CA ASP A 57 -6.40 12.83 -6.39
C ASP A 57 -6.65 14.18 -5.70
N ALA A 58 -7.11 15.16 -6.48
CA ALA A 58 -7.24 16.56 -6.05
C ALA A 58 -8.24 16.78 -4.90
N ASP A 59 -9.15 15.82 -4.69
CA ASP A 59 -10.14 15.80 -3.60
C ASP A 59 -9.61 15.13 -2.31
N TRP A 60 -8.36 14.65 -2.35
CA TRP A 60 -7.68 13.92 -1.28
C TRP A 60 -8.40 12.65 -0.82
N GLN A 61 -9.32 12.08 -1.62
CA GLN A 61 -10.04 10.85 -1.26
C GLN A 61 -9.29 9.58 -1.64
N GLN A 62 -8.58 9.59 -2.78
CA GLN A 62 -8.02 8.37 -3.36
C GLN A 62 -6.54 8.51 -3.73
N ALA A 63 -5.74 7.61 -3.17
CA ALA A 63 -4.43 7.23 -3.69
C ALA A 63 -4.62 6.21 -4.81
N ARG A 64 -4.10 6.50 -6.00
CA ARG A 64 -4.20 5.62 -7.16
C ARG A 64 -2.91 5.53 -7.95
N PHE A 65 -2.71 4.37 -8.56
CA PHE A 65 -1.68 4.16 -9.57
C PHE A 65 -2.14 4.78 -10.91
N VAL A 66 -1.26 5.58 -11.51
CA VAL A 66 -1.43 6.18 -12.84
C VAL A 66 -0.35 5.62 -13.75
N ARG A 67 -0.75 4.80 -14.72
CA ARG A 67 0.17 4.18 -15.69
C ARG A 67 0.88 5.27 -16.52
N SER A 68 2.21 5.24 -16.52
CA SER A 68 3.03 6.12 -17.36
C SER A 68 4.10 5.32 -18.10
N PRO A 69 4.06 5.22 -19.44
CA PRO A 69 5.05 4.46 -20.21
C PRO A 69 6.41 5.16 -20.29
N ASP A 70 6.46 6.47 -20.02
CA ASP A 70 7.66 7.30 -20.13
C ASP A 70 8.53 7.26 -18.86
N ILE A 71 8.00 6.71 -17.75
CA ILE A 71 8.71 6.62 -16.46
C ILE A 71 9.63 5.39 -16.45
N VAL A 72 10.93 5.65 -16.48
CA VAL A 72 11.96 4.66 -16.21
C VAL A 72 12.21 4.61 -14.70
N LEU A 73 11.90 3.47 -14.07
CA LEU A 73 12.15 3.28 -12.64
C LEU A 73 13.65 3.33 -12.31
N PRO A 74 14.07 4.04 -11.24
CA PRO A 74 15.43 3.95 -10.74
C PRO A 74 15.77 2.51 -10.33
N GLN A 75 17.04 2.12 -10.48
CA GLN A 75 17.47 0.72 -10.26
C GLN A 75 17.06 0.18 -8.88
N ALA A 76 17.07 1.01 -7.83
CA ALA A 76 16.73 0.59 -6.47
C ALA A 76 15.24 0.20 -6.27
N TYR A 77 14.34 0.64 -7.18
CA TYR A 77 12.93 0.19 -7.22
C TYR A 77 12.73 -1.06 -8.08
N LEU A 78 13.71 -1.45 -8.90
CA LEU A 78 13.63 -2.65 -9.74
C LEU A 78 13.93 -3.91 -8.92
N ALA A 79 13.06 -4.91 -9.02
CA ALA A 79 13.29 -6.23 -8.43
C ALA A 79 14.59 -6.87 -8.98
N PRO A 80 15.37 -7.62 -8.18
CA PRO A 80 16.69 -8.12 -8.59
C PRO A 80 16.69 -8.99 -9.85
N GLU A 81 15.64 -9.78 -10.08
CA GLU A 81 15.44 -10.56 -11.30
C GLU A 81 15.15 -9.68 -12.52
N ARG A 82 14.42 -8.58 -12.33
CA ARG A 82 14.13 -7.60 -13.39
C ARG A 82 15.37 -6.79 -13.76
N GLN A 83 16.24 -6.45 -12.79
CA GLN A 83 17.54 -5.84 -13.08
C GLN A 83 18.43 -6.74 -13.94
N LYS A 84 18.39 -8.06 -13.71
CA LYS A 84 19.20 -9.06 -14.44
C LYS A 84 18.65 -9.43 -15.82
N THR A 85 17.33 -9.49 -15.96
CA THR A 85 16.66 -10.03 -17.17
C THR A 85 15.98 -8.97 -18.04
N GLY A 86 15.71 -7.78 -17.50
CA GLY A 86 14.86 -6.76 -18.12
C GLY A 86 13.36 -7.10 -18.12
N LEU A 87 12.97 -8.34 -17.74
CA LEU A 87 11.60 -8.81 -17.80
C LEU A 87 10.75 -8.21 -16.67
N VAL A 88 9.55 -7.78 -17.01
CA VAL A 88 8.55 -7.29 -16.06
C VAL A 88 7.56 -8.41 -15.76
N THR A 89 7.29 -8.65 -14.48
CA THR A 89 6.38 -9.68 -13.98
C THR A 89 5.52 -9.14 -12.84
N LEU A 90 4.41 -9.82 -12.53
CA LEU A 90 3.58 -9.48 -11.35
C LEU A 90 4.39 -9.51 -10.04
N GLY A 91 5.33 -10.46 -9.90
CA GLY A 91 6.24 -10.49 -8.76
C GLY A 91 7.15 -9.26 -8.69
N SER A 92 7.59 -8.73 -9.84
CA SER A 92 8.40 -7.51 -9.88
C SER A 92 7.60 -6.23 -9.58
N ASP A 93 6.30 -6.22 -9.89
CA ASP A 93 5.39 -5.13 -9.52
C ASP A 93 5.06 -5.16 -8.02
N ILE A 94 4.84 -6.34 -7.43
CA ILE A 94 4.66 -6.53 -5.99
C ILE A 94 5.90 -6.04 -5.21
N TYR A 95 7.10 -6.36 -5.70
CA TYR A 95 8.34 -5.85 -5.14
C TYR A 95 8.41 -4.32 -5.21
N ALA A 96 8.14 -3.72 -6.38
CA ALA A 96 8.21 -2.28 -6.56
C ALA A 96 7.18 -1.53 -5.68
N LEU A 97 5.97 -2.10 -5.50
CA LEU A 97 4.96 -1.61 -4.58
C LEU A 97 5.44 -1.66 -3.13
N GLY A 98 6.00 -2.80 -2.69
CA GLY A 98 6.58 -2.96 -1.35
C GLY A 98 7.69 -1.94 -1.06
N VAL A 99 8.64 -1.76 -2.00
CA VAL A 99 9.70 -0.75 -1.88
C VAL A 99 9.11 0.65 -1.77
N THR A 100 8.07 0.97 -2.56
CA THR A 100 7.41 2.28 -2.52
C THR A 100 6.78 2.55 -1.15
N MET A 101 6.09 1.57 -0.55
CA MET A 101 5.52 1.71 0.80
C MET A 101 6.60 1.87 1.87
N VAL A 102 7.68 1.11 1.79
CA VAL A 102 8.83 1.21 2.70
C VAL A 102 9.51 2.58 2.61
N VAL A 103 9.61 3.19 1.42
CA VAL A 103 10.11 4.56 1.25
C VAL A 103 9.14 5.59 1.87
N LEU A 104 7.82 5.40 1.73
CA LEU A 104 6.82 6.28 2.36
C LEU A 104 6.89 6.24 3.89
N LEU A 105 7.02 5.05 4.49
CA LEU A 105 7.15 4.86 5.94
C LEU A 105 8.43 5.45 6.53
N THR A 106 9.54 5.40 5.79
CA THR A 106 10.87 5.77 6.32
C THR A 106 11.33 7.17 5.93
N GLY A 107 10.82 7.71 4.82
CA GLY A 107 11.29 8.97 4.24
C GLY A 107 12.67 8.89 3.58
N LYS A 108 13.18 7.68 3.30
CA LYS A 108 14.56 7.47 2.82
C LYS A 108 14.60 6.82 1.45
N ALA A 109 15.61 7.17 0.67
CA ALA A 109 15.90 6.50 -0.60
C ALA A 109 16.20 5.00 -0.35
N PRO A 110 15.74 4.05 -1.21
CA PRO A 110 15.86 2.62 -0.93
C PRO A 110 17.29 2.11 -0.72
N GLU A 111 18.29 2.79 -1.29
CA GLU A 111 19.71 2.50 -1.13
C GLU A 111 20.19 2.66 0.32
N LEU A 112 19.57 3.56 1.10
CA LEU A 112 19.86 3.76 2.53
C LEU A 112 19.17 2.72 3.43
N LEU A 113 18.17 2.02 2.89
CA LEU A 113 17.34 1.04 3.59
C LEU A 113 17.85 -0.40 3.43
N ARG A 114 19.02 -0.57 2.81
CA ARG A 114 19.74 -1.84 2.68
C ARG A 114 21.07 -1.83 3.43
N ASN A 115 21.49 -3.03 3.82
CA ASN A 115 22.80 -3.31 4.39
C ASN A 115 23.85 -3.51 3.28
N PRO A 116 25.16 -3.48 3.62
CA PRO A 116 26.23 -3.71 2.64
C PRO A 116 26.20 -5.10 1.96
N ASP A 117 25.55 -6.09 2.58
CA ASP A 117 25.30 -7.42 2.00
C ASP A 117 24.05 -7.47 1.10
N GLY A 118 23.33 -6.35 0.97
CA GLY A 118 22.09 -6.21 0.22
C GLY A 118 20.83 -6.44 1.04
N THR A 119 20.88 -7.00 2.26
CA THR A 119 19.67 -7.28 3.06
C THR A 119 18.91 -6.01 3.42
N TRP A 120 17.59 -6.09 3.52
CA TRP A 120 16.75 -4.97 3.96
C TRP A 120 16.90 -4.73 5.47
N LYS A 121 16.86 -3.45 5.86
CA LYS A 121 16.90 -2.98 7.26
C LYS A 121 16.04 -1.73 7.47
N TRP A 122 14.88 -1.68 6.81
CA TRP A 122 14.03 -0.49 6.83
C TRP A 122 13.35 -0.27 8.19
N GLU A 123 13.12 -1.35 8.95
CA GLU A 123 12.60 -1.35 10.32
C GLU A 123 13.50 -0.59 11.32
N ASP A 124 14.79 -0.41 11.02
CA ASP A 124 15.69 0.45 11.81
C ASP A 124 15.25 1.94 11.79
N TYR A 125 14.37 2.33 10.86
CA TYR A 125 14.00 3.73 10.61
C TYR A 125 12.52 4.06 10.89
N CYS A 126 11.67 3.06 11.07
CA CYS A 126 10.30 3.23 11.53
C CYS A 126 9.83 1.99 12.31
N MET A 127 9.04 2.23 13.37
CA MET A 127 8.32 1.18 14.07
C MET A 127 6.93 1.08 13.42
N VAL A 128 6.57 -0.12 12.99
CA VAL A 128 5.21 -0.46 12.51
C VAL A 128 4.76 -1.77 13.16
N ASN A 129 3.47 -2.10 13.05
CA ASN A 129 2.95 -3.37 13.54
C ASN A 129 3.56 -4.59 12.81
N ASP A 130 3.68 -5.71 13.53
CA ASP A 130 4.29 -6.96 13.04
C ASP A 130 3.66 -7.47 11.72
N ARG A 131 2.36 -7.26 11.51
CA ARG A 131 1.65 -7.70 10.30
C ARG A 131 2.08 -6.88 9.09
N LEU A 132 2.14 -5.55 9.20
CA LEU A 132 2.59 -4.72 8.08
C LEU A 132 4.08 -4.98 7.80
N ALA A 133 4.90 -5.17 8.84
CA ALA A 133 6.29 -5.59 8.69
C ALA A 133 6.40 -6.91 7.93
N GLU A 134 5.67 -7.95 8.32
CA GLU A 134 5.63 -9.24 7.62
C GLU A 134 5.21 -9.08 6.14
N VAL A 135 4.15 -8.29 5.88
CA VAL A 135 3.64 -8.08 4.52
C VAL A 135 4.65 -7.34 3.64
N LEU A 136 5.25 -6.26 4.15
CA LEU A 136 6.23 -5.49 3.38
C LEU A 136 7.53 -6.27 3.18
N ASN A 137 8.06 -6.94 4.21
CA ASN A 137 9.23 -7.80 4.11
C ASN A 137 9.03 -8.93 3.10
N ARG A 138 7.85 -9.54 3.08
CA ARG A 138 7.51 -10.56 2.09
C ARG A 138 7.37 -9.96 0.68
N ALA A 139 6.80 -8.77 0.53
CA ALA A 139 6.70 -8.11 -0.77
C ALA A 139 8.06 -7.74 -1.37
N ILE A 140 9.00 -7.24 -0.55
CA ILE A 140 10.34 -6.79 -0.97
C ILE A 140 11.42 -7.88 -1.00
N ALA A 141 11.05 -9.15 -0.77
CA ALA A 141 11.98 -10.27 -0.78
C ALA A 141 12.72 -10.38 -2.14
N ASP A 142 14.04 -10.46 -2.11
CA ASP A 142 14.88 -10.46 -3.33
C ASP A 142 14.53 -11.64 -4.25
N HIS A 143 14.16 -12.78 -3.66
CA HIS A 143 13.73 -14.01 -4.32
C HIS A 143 12.23 -13.97 -4.71
N PRO A 144 11.87 -14.04 -6.00
CA PRO A 144 10.46 -14.00 -6.45
C PRO A 144 9.57 -15.07 -5.81
N GLU A 145 10.11 -16.26 -5.55
CA GLU A 145 9.43 -17.40 -4.93
C GLU A 145 9.06 -17.18 -3.46
N GLN A 146 9.67 -16.20 -2.78
CA GLN A 146 9.35 -15.83 -1.40
C GLN A 146 8.22 -14.79 -1.33
N ARG A 147 7.98 -14.03 -2.41
CA ARG A 147 6.95 -12.99 -2.48
C ARG A 147 5.53 -13.57 -2.50
N TYR A 148 4.56 -12.67 -2.58
CA TYR A 148 3.18 -13.02 -2.91
C TYR A 148 3.06 -13.47 -4.37
N SER A 149 2.30 -14.52 -4.61
CA SER A 149 2.08 -15.06 -5.97
C SER A 149 1.18 -14.17 -6.82
N ASN A 150 0.40 -13.28 -6.19
CA ASN A 150 -0.47 -12.30 -6.83
C ASN A 150 -0.90 -11.21 -5.83
N LEU A 151 -1.53 -10.13 -6.35
CA LEU A 151 -2.00 -9.00 -5.55
C LEU A 151 -3.11 -9.37 -4.54
N TRP A 152 -3.98 -10.34 -4.87
CA TRP A 152 -5.02 -10.82 -3.96
C TRP A 152 -4.43 -11.45 -2.70
N GLN A 153 -3.35 -12.22 -2.83
CA GLN A 153 -2.66 -12.83 -1.68
C GLN A 153 -1.99 -11.77 -0.80
N MET A 154 -1.42 -10.72 -1.40
CA MET A 154 -0.86 -9.58 -0.65
C MET A 154 -1.97 -8.80 0.07
N SER A 155 -3.07 -8.49 -0.61
CA SER A 155 -4.23 -7.80 -0.04
C SER A 155 -4.86 -8.60 1.10
N ALA A 156 -4.98 -9.92 0.97
CA ALA A 156 -5.50 -10.80 2.01
C ALA A 156 -4.56 -10.90 3.23
N ALA A 157 -3.25 -10.74 3.05
CA ALA A 157 -2.29 -10.75 4.15
C ALA A 157 -2.30 -9.46 5.00
N LEU A 158 -2.73 -8.33 4.41
CA LEU A 158 -2.96 -7.09 5.17
C LEU A 158 -4.14 -7.21 6.15
N ASN A 159 -5.17 -7.98 5.80
CA ASN A 159 -6.36 -8.20 6.63
C ASN A 159 -6.80 -9.68 6.56
N PRO A 160 -6.05 -10.62 7.20
CA PRO A 160 -6.43 -12.02 7.13
C PRO A 160 -7.70 -12.24 7.92
N THR A 161 -8.73 -12.76 7.25
CA THR A 161 -9.92 -13.27 7.91
C THR A 161 -9.52 -14.39 8.87
N PRO A 162 -10.07 -14.43 10.11
CA PRO A 162 -9.79 -15.51 11.04
C PRO A 162 -10.29 -16.84 10.45
N VAL A 163 -9.38 -17.65 9.93
CA VAL A 163 -9.68 -19.02 9.55
C VAL A 163 -10.04 -19.78 10.83
N PRO A 164 -11.22 -20.43 10.94
CA PRO A 164 -11.51 -21.26 12.09
C PRO A 164 -10.42 -22.35 12.22
N PRO A 165 -10.01 -22.73 13.44
CA PRO A 165 -8.91 -23.66 13.62
C PRO A 165 -9.21 -24.97 12.89
N THR A 166 -8.37 -25.29 11.90
CA THR A 166 -8.36 -26.59 11.24
C THR A 166 -8.30 -27.67 12.31
N VAL A 167 -9.32 -28.53 12.36
CA VAL A 167 -9.33 -29.67 13.27
C VAL A 167 -8.09 -30.51 12.97
N ILE A 168 -7.23 -30.66 13.97
CA ILE A 168 -6.09 -31.57 13.91
C ILE A 168 -6.68 -32.99 14.00
N GLU A 169 -6.99 -33.58 12.85
CA GLU A 169 -7.21 -35.03 12.77
C GLU A 169 -5.87 -35.72 13.06
N SER A 170 -5.72 -36.16 14.31
CA SER A 170 -4.63 -37.05 14.71
C SER A 170 -4.69 -38.34 13.87
N PRO A 171 -3.58 -38.76 13.25
CA PRO A 171 -3.53 -40.03 12.54
C PRO A 171 -3.49 -41.18 13.55
N LEU A 172 -4.68 -41.66 13.97
CA LEU A 172 -4.76 -42.90 14.74
C LEU A 172 -4.52 -44.10 13.82
N SER A 173 -3.49 -44.87 14.17
CA SER A 173 -3.10 -46.10 13.48
C SER A 173 -4.24 -47.11 13.41
N GLN A 174 -4.52 -47.63 12.22
CA GLN A 174 -5.13 -48.95 12.06
C GLN A 174 -4.19 -49.85 11.25
N SER A 175 -3.53 -50.75 11.99
CA SER A 175 -2.76 -51.87 11.45
C SER A 175 -3.48 -53.16 11.82
N SER A 176 -4.10 -53.80 10.83
CA SER A 176 -4.26 -55.26 10.68
C SER A 176 -5.09 -55.49 9.40
N SER A 177 -4.62 -56.11 8.29
CA SER A 177 -3.78 -57.29 8.00
C SER A 177 -4.62 -58.53 7.65
N HIS A 178 -4.26 -59.17 6.52
CA HIS A 178 -4.71 -60.51 6.05
C HIS A 178 -6.18 -60.61 5.57
N SER A 179 -6.56 -61.43 4.57
CA SER A 179 -5.88 -62.26 3.54
C SER A 179 -6.99 -62.86 2.63
N ASP A 180 -6.82 -63.55 1.50
CA ASP A 180 -5.77 -63.95 0.53
C ASP A 180 -6.60 -64.56 -0.66
N ARG A 181 -6.33 -64.36 -1.98
CA ARG A 181 -5.58 -65.33 -2.80
C ARG A 181 -5.52 -65.05 -4.30
N LEU A 182 -4.35 -65.38 -4.86
CA LEU A 182 -4.01 -65.91 -6.21
C LEU A 182 -4.49 -65.16 -7.49
N GLY A 183 -3.62 -64.94 -8.48
CA GLY A 183 -2.19 -65.28 -8.52
C GLY A 183 -1.50 -65.13 -9.89
N ALA A 184 -0.34 -65.78 -10.00
CA ALA A 184 0.59 -65.88 -11.14
C ALA A 184 1.45 -64.62 -11.45
N ALA A 185 2.76 -64.88 -11.57
CA ALA A 185 3.82 -63.95 -11.96
C ALA A 185 4.48 -64.47 -13.27
N PRO A 186 5.74 -64.11 -13.61
CA PRO A 186 6.09 -62.85 -14.26
C PRO A 186 6.75 -63.07 -15.63
N THR A 187 6.74 -62.06 -16.51
CA THR A 187 7.62 -62.03 -17.70
C THR A 187 8.29 -60.68 -17.87
N SER A 188 9.61 -60.68 -17.82
CA SER A 188 10.47 -59.55 -18.20
C SER A 188 10.62 -59.49 -19.72
N VAL A 189 10.36 -58.34 -20.34
CA VAL A 189 10.91 -57.97 -21.64
C VAL A 189 11.31 -56.50 -21.60
N ALA A 190 12.59 -56.22 -21.85
CA ALA A 190 13.09 -54.87 -22.03
C ALA A 190 12.90 -54.41 -23.48
N ALA A 191 12.31 -53.23 -23.71
CA ALA A 191 12.55 -52.42 -24.91
C ALA A 191 12.05 -50.97 -24.75
N GLN A 192 13.00 -50.03 -24.85
CA GLN A 192 12.87 -48.74 -25.56
C GLN A 192 11.88 -47.67 -25.04
N LEU A 193 12.46 -46.61 -24.47
CA LEU A 193 11.85 -45.27 -24.41
C LEU A 193 11.69 -44.70 -25.84
N PRO A 194 10.58 -43.98 -26.12
CA PRO A 194 10.52 -43.01 -27.20
C PRO A 194 10.44 -41.57 -26.68
N SER A 195 11.49 -40.79 -26.95
CA SER A 195 11.47 -39.33 -27.00
C SER A 195 12.59 -38.87 -27.95
N PRO A 196 12.55 -37.66 -28.57
CA PRO A 196 11.41 -36.77 -28.82
C PRO A 196 11.15 -36.52 -30.33
N SER A 197 9.92 -36.21 -30.73
CA SER A 197 9.61 -35.76 -32.10
C SER A 197 9.82 -34.25 -32.26
N SER A 198 11.05 -33.83 -32.56
CA SER A 198 11.34 -32.46 -33.00
C SER A 198 11.06 -32.31 -34.50
N SER A 199 10.10 -31.45 -34.86
CA SER A 199 9.90 -31.03 -36.25
C SER A 199 11.03 -30.09 -36.67
N ARG A 200 11.84 -30.53 -37.64
CA ARG A 200 12.83 -29.68 -38.32
C ARG A 200 12.24 -29.08 -39.61
N LEU A 201 12.97 -28.08 -40.12
CA LEU A 201 12.87 -27.40 -41.43
C LEU A 201 11.86 -26.23 -41.46
N GLY A 202 12.16 -25.12 -42.16
CA GLY A 202 13.25 -24.91 -43.13
C GLY A 202 14.28 -23.85 -42.76
N VAL A 203 15.57 -24.19 -42.96
CA VAL A 203 16.67 -23.22 -43.11
C VAL A 203 16.89 -23.02 -44.61
N TRP A 204 16.50 -21.86 -45.15
CA TRP A 204 16.90 -21.39 -46.48
C TRP A 204 17.37 -19.93 -46.36
N GLN A 205 18.47 -19.61 -47.05
CA GLN A 205 19.07 -18.27 -47.20
C GLN A 205 19.75 -17.64 -45.96
N TRP A 206 20.99 -18.06 -45.70
CA TRP A 206 22.04 -17.17 -45.19
C TRP A 206 23.03 -16.84 -46.31
N GLY A 207 23.41 -15.56 -46.44
CA GLY A 207 24.50 -15.12 -47.30
C GLY A 207 24.24 -13.79 -48.02
N LEU A 208 24.69 -12.67 -47.41
CA LEU A 208 25.26 -11.47 -48.06
C LEU A 208 25.30 -10.18 -47.19
N ILE A 209 25.02 -10.21 -45.88
CA ILE A 209 25.18 -9.03 -45.01
C ILE A 209 26.12 -9.29 -43.82
N ALA A 210 27.35 -9.71 -44.12
CA ALA A 210 28.46 -9.79 -43.17
C ALA A 210 29.70 -8.98 -43.62
N GLY A 211 29.56 -8.10 -44.62
CA GLY A 211 30.71 -7.51 -45.34
C GLY A 211 30.68 -6.01 -45.66
N VAL A 212 29.65 -5.24 -45.26
CA VAL A 212 29.51 -3.82 -45.68
C VAL A 212 29.48 -2.81 -44.53
N ALA A 213 29.23 -3.24 -43.28
CA ALA A 213 29.29 -2.34 -42.11
C ALA A 213 30.72 -2.03 -41.62
N MET A 214 31.76 -2.65 -42.20
CA MET A 214 33.17 -2.33 -41.94
C MET A 214 33.76 -1.28 -42.91
N VAL A 215 32.92 -0.46 -43.53
CA VAL A 215 33.33 0.67 -44.40
C VAL A 215 32.90 2.04 -43.84
N ILE A 216 31.91 2.10 -42.94
CA ILE A 216 31.39 3.37 -42.39
C ILE A 216 32.31 3.99 -41.33
N CYS A 217 33.20 3.22 -40.71
CA CYS A 217 34.25 3.75 -39.83
C CYS A 217 35.46 4.38 -40.56
N GLY A 218 35.44 4.44 -41.91
CA GLY A 218 36.60 4.85 -42.71
C GLY A 218 36.67 6.33 -43.12
N LEU A 219 35.53 7.02 -43.32
CA LEU A 219 35.49 8.33 -44.00
C LEU A 219 34.44 9.30 -43.44
N ALA A 220 34.52 9.62 -42.14
CA ALA A 220 33.91 10.83 -41.57
C ALA A 220 34.90 11.68 -40.73
N GLY A 221 36.17 11.27 -40.67
CA GLY A 221 37.26 12.10 -40.16
C GLY A 221 37.68 13.16 -41.17
N PHE A 222 36.81 14.12 -41.51
CA PHE A 222 37.20 15.42 -42.11
C PHE A 222 36.14 16.52 -41.90
N GLY A 223 35.57 16.58 -40.70
CA GLY A 223 34.67 17.65 -40.22
C GLY A 223 35.31 18.46 -39.11
N LEU A 224 36.27 19.33 -39.46
CA LEU A 224 37.14 20.01 -38.51
C LEU A 224 36.42 21.18 -37.77
N ASN A 225 36.77 21.36 -36.49
CA ASN A 225 36.93 22.64 -35.81
C ASN A 225 35.69 23.52 -35.46
N ARG A 226 35.14 23.27 -34.26
CA ARG A 226 34.61 24.20 -33.22
C ARG A 226 33.63 23.38 -32.37
N TRP A 227 33.71 23.27 -31.05
CA TRP A 227 34.14 24.26 -30.06
C TRP A 227 34.36 23.52 -28.71
N LEU A 228 35.47 22.76 -28.60
CA LEU A 228 35.89 22.09 -27.37
C LEU A 228 37.40 22.25 -27.15
N SER A 229 37.84 23.51 -27.04
CA SER A 229 39.12 23.94 -26.45
C SER A 229 39.14 25.46 -26.43
N GLY A 230 39.13 26.07 -25.24
CA GLY A 230 39.11 27.53 -25.13
C GLY A 230 38.78 28.04 -23.73
N ASN A 231 39.84 28.17 -22.92
CA ASN A 231 39.97 28.97 -21.70
C ASN A 231 39.77 28.24 -20.36
N GLN A 232 40.85 27.62 -19.90
CA GLN A 232 41.22 27.79 -18.48
C GLN A 232 41.64 29.25 -18.28
N ALA A 233 41.01 29.95 -17.35
CA ALA A 233 41.52 31.19 -16.78
C ALA A 233 41.96 30.89 -15.34
N PRO A 234 43.22 31.19 -14.95
CA PRO A 234 43.68 30.98 -13.58
C PRO A 234 43.22 32.14 -12.70
N LEU A 235 42.75 31.85 -11.49
CA LEU A 235 42.52 32.86 -10.45
C LEU A 235 43.20 32.44 -9.14
N THR A 236 44.45 32.88 -9.04
CA THR A 236 44.99 33.65 -7.91
C THR A 236 44.55 33.28 -6.50
N SER A 237 45.50 32.75 -5.72
CA SER A 237 45.46 32.70 -4.26
C SER A 237 45.76 34.07 -3.63
N THR A 238 44.90 34.53 -2.73
CA THR A 238 45.16 35.59 -1.73
C THR A 238 44.20 35.40 -0.53
N PRO A 239 44.41 36.03 0.65
CA PRO A 239 44.66 35.23 1.85
C PRO A 239 43.50 35.23 2.87
N LEU A 240 43.75 34.46 3.93
CA LEU A 240 43.03 34.38 5.19
C LEU A 240 42.59 35.74 5.74
N ASP A 241 41.29 35.88 6.04
CA ASP A 241 40.83 36.76 7.12
C ASP A 241 39.82 36.01 7.99
N SER A 242 40.04 36.07 9.30
CA SER A 242 39.29 35.32 10.32
C SER A 242 38.13 36.16 10.84
N LEU A 243 36.94 35.57 11.01
CA LEU A 243 36.10 35.90 12.17
C LEU A 243 35.34 34.67 12.69
N THR A 244 35.67 34.35 13.94
CA THR A 244 35.04 33.34 14.79
C THR A 244 33.58 33.65 15.10
N SER A 245 32.70 32.64 15.04
CA SER A 245 31.48 32.60 15.86
C SER A 245 31.27 31.19 16.44
N SER A 246 30.85 31.15 17.71
CA SER A 246 30.76 29.95 18.55
C SER A 246 29.58 29.03 18.18
N PRO A 247 29.66 27.71 18.43
CA PRO A 247 28.48 26.85 18.38
C PRO A 247 27.60 27.05 19.64
N GLU A 248 26.33 27.41 19.43
CA GLU A 248 25.27 27.37 20.45
C GLU A 248 24.66 25.94 20.49
N SER A 249 24.38 25.41 21.68
CA SER A 249 23.85 24.05 21.85
C SER A 249 22.32 23.97 21.61
N PRO A 250 21.78 22.85 21.09
CA PRO A 250 20.32 22.69 20.94
C PRO A 250 19.62 22.45 22.29
N PRO A 251 18.39 22.97 22.50
CA PRO A 251 17.60 22.70 23.70
C PRO A 251 16.97 21.30 23.69
N ALA A 252 16.72 20.75 24.88
CA ALA A 252 16.05 19.46 25.05
C ALA A 252 14.53 19.56 24.85
N PHE A 253 13.92 18.49 24.34
CA PHE A 253 12.47 18.37 24.17
C PHE A 253 11.79 17.87 25.46
N GLU A 254 10.78 18.60 25.95
CA GLU A 254 9.78 18.07 26.90
C GLU A 254 8.58 17.48 26.14
N PRO A 255 7.89 16.45 26.70
CA PRO A 255 6.78 15.79 26.03
C PRO A 255 5.44 16.54 26.21
N THR A 256 4.80 16.88 25.10
CA THR A 256 3.45 17.49 25.06
C THR A 256 2.37 16.46 25.40
N ALA A 257 1.40 16.83 26.25
CA ALA A 257 0.27 15.97 26.62
C ALA A 257 -0.79 15.86 25.51
N GLU A 258 -1.34 14.67 25.31
CA GLU A 258 -2.41 14.40 24.32
C GLU A 258 -3.79 14.95 24.77
N PRO A 259 -4.68 15.32 23.83
CA PRO A 259 -6.01 15.83 24.15
C PRO A 259 -6.95 14.75 24.72
N LEU A 260 -7.73 15.13 25.74
CA LEU A 260 -8.62 14.23 26.47
C LEU A 260 -9.92 13.92 25.71
N ASN A 261 -10.11 12.66 25.30
CA ASN A 261 -11.37 12.20 24.70
C ASN A 261 -12.43 11.88 25.79
N PRO A 262 -13.57 12.60 25.86
CA PRO A 262 -14.56 12.43 26.94
C PRO A 262 -15.30 11.09 26.89
N PHE A 263 -15.46 10.48 25.71
CA PHE A 263 -16.19 9.22 25.56
C PHE A 263 -15.47 8.05 26.23
N LYS A 264 -14.13 8.10 26.35
CA LYS A 264 -13.34 7.10 27.09
C LYS A 264 -13.67 7.05 28.60
N THR A 265 -14.28 8.10 29.14
CA THR A 265 -14.68 8.21 30.56
C THR A 265 -16.19 8.08 30.80
N ALA A 266 -16.99 7.94 29.75
CA ALA A 266 -18.44 7.85 29.87
C ALA A 266 -18.90 6.48 30.41
N VAL A 267 -20.04 6.48 31.11
CA VAL A 267 -20.66 5.24 31.60
C VAL A 267 -21.50 4.62 30.48
N TYR A 268 -21.38 3.31 30.30
CA TYR A 268 -22.04 2.53 29.26
C TYR A 268 -22.64 1.23 29.84
N PRO A 269 -23.64 0.60 29.19
CA PRO A 269 -24.31 1.03 27.95
C PRO A 269 -25.37 2.12 28.16
N GLN A 270 -25.42 3.07 27.23
CA GLN A 270 -26.39 4.18 27.20
C GLN A 270 -27.61 3.81 26.34
N SER A 271 -28.74 4.45 26.59
CA SER A 271 -29.96 4.29 25.79
C SER A 271 -29.84 4.94 24.41
N SER A 272 -29.15 6.08 24.33
CA SER A 272 -28.70 6.73 23.11
C SER A 272 -27.37 7.42 23.37
N CYS A 273 -26.49 7.45 22.37
CA CYS A 273 -25.18 8.09 22.42
C CYS A 273 -25.08 9.39 21.61
N GLY A 274 -26.10 9.72 20.82
CA GLY A 274 -26.15 10.93 19.98
C GLY A 274 -26.67 12.16 20.72
N ASP A 275 -26.50 13.32 20.09
CA ASP A 275 -27.13 14.56 20.54
C ASP A 275 -28.62 14.57 20.11
N LEU A 276 -29.51 15.09 20.95
CA LEU A 276 -30.94 15.24 20.61
C LEU A 276 -31.16 16.46 19.68
N PRO A 277 -32.15 16.41 18.76
CA PRO A 277 -32.57 17.59 17.99
C PRO A 277 -33.02 18.75 18.92
N PRO A 278 -32.71 20.01 18.58
CA PRO A 278 -33.13 21.15 19.39
C PRO A 278 -34.65 21.28 19.52
N ALA A 279 -35.11 21.62 20.71
CA ALA A 279 -36.54 21.86 21.01
C ALA A 279 -37.04 23.27 20.62
N ASP A 280 -36.20 24.12 20.00
CA ASP A 280 -36.59 25.41 19.44
C ASP A 280 -36.78 25.27 17.91
N PRO A 281 -37.99 25.50 17.36
CA PRO A 281 -38.23 25.48 15.92
C PRO A 281 -37.35 26.45 15.12
N ASN A 282 -36.87 27.55 15.74
CA ASN A 282 -36.02 28.55 15.09
C ASN A 282 -34.55 28.12 14.95
N ALA A 283 -34.15 27.00 15.57
CA ALA A 283 -32.79 26.47 15.47
C ALA A 283 -32.51 25.71 14.15
N TYR A 284 -33.54 25.49 13.32
CA TYR A 284 -33.47 24.73 12.08
C TYR A 284 -33.14 25.65 10.87
N PRO A 285 -32.40 25.17 9.85
CA PRO A 285 -31.94 23.81 9.64
C PRO A 285 -30.73 23.42 10.53
N VAL A 286 -30.80 22.23 11.14
CA VAL A 286 -29.71 21.67 11.94
C VAL A 286 -28.88 20.66 11.15
N ARG A 287 -27.58 20.62 11.43
CA ARG A 287 -26.62 19.69 10.84
C ARG A 287 -26.26 18.61 11.84
N PHE A 288 -26.46 17.36 11.46
CA PHE A 288 -26.03 16.19 12.21
C PHE A 288 -24.88 15.49 11.48
N TYR A 289 -23.87 15.10 12.26
CA TYR A 289 -22.72 14.31 11.84
C TYR A 289 -22.93 12.87 12.33
N PRO A 290 -23.47 11.97 11.47
CA PRO A 290 -23.74 10.58 11.85
C PRO A 290 -22.43 9.79 11.95
N VAL A 291 -22.34 8.90 12.94
CA VAL A 291 -21.21 7.99 13.13
C VAL A 291 -21.66 6.56 12.81
N PHE A 292 -20.93 5.92 11.90
CA PHE A 292 -21.21 4.60 11.37
C PHE A 292 -20.12 3.59 11.76
N LEU A 293 -20.52 2.33 11.92
CA LEU A 293 -19.64 1.17 11.92
C LEU A 293 -19.85 0.34 10.65
N GLU A 294 -18.83 -0.40 10.24
CA GLU A 294 -18.98 -1.44 9.22
C GLU A 294 -20.08 -2.44 9.63
N LYS A 295 -20.97 -2.79 8.70
CA LYS A 295 -22.05 -3.75 8.95
C LYS A 295 -21.49 -5.15 9.13
N SER A 296 -21.47 -5.60 10.38
CA SER A 296 -21.38 -7.01 10.75
C SER A 296 -22.29 -7.31 11.93
N GLU A 297 -22.79 -8.54 12.00
CA GLU A 297 -23.66 -8.97 13.10
C GLU A 297 -22.93 -8.87 14.46
N ARG A 298 -21.62 -9.13 14.46
CA ARG A 298 -20.74 -8.94 15.62
C ARG A 298 -20.71 -7.48 16.07
N ASN A 299 -20.48 -6.53 15.16
CA ASN A 299 -20.41 -5.11 15.49
C ASN A 299 -21.76 -4.62 16.05
N LEU A 300 -22.87 -5.04 15.43
CA LEU A 300 -24.22 -4.67 15.86
C LEU A 300 -24.56 -5.19 17.27
N GLN A 301 -24.23 -6.45 17.56
CA GLN A 301 -24.44 -7.03 18.88
C GLN A 301 -23.51 -6.39 19.93
N GLN A 302 -22.23 -6.22 19.60
CA GLN A 302 -21.23 -5.63 20.51
C GLN A 302 -21.57 -4.19 20.87
N VAL A 303 -21.93 -3.35 19.89
CA VAL A 303 -22.24 -1.93 20.15
C VAL A 303 -23.53 -1.79 20.97
N ARG A 304 -24.59 -2.56 20.68
CA ARG A 304 -25.84 -2.54 21.45
C ARG A 304 -25.69 -3.05 22.88
N ALA A 305 -24.91 -4.11 23.08
CA ALA A 305 -24.73 -4.71 24.39
C ALA A 305 -23.80 -3.89 25.30
N ARG A 306 -22.75 -3.26 24.73
CA ARG A 306 -21.68 -2.63 25.51
C ARG A 306 -21.66 -1.11 25.46
N PHE A 307 -22.28 -0.46 24.47
CA PHE A 307 -22.17 0.99 24.25
C PHE A 307 -23.52 1.67 24.02
N CYS A 308 -24.11 1.58 22.82
CA CYS A 308 -25.26 2.39 22.40
C CYS A 308 -26.41 1.49 21.97
N ARG A 309 -27.47 1.40 22.79
CA ARG A 309 -28.58 0.46 22.61
C ARG A 309 -29.45 0.76 21.38
N ASP A 310 -29.50 2.02 20.99
CA ASP A 310 -30.26 2.54 19.85
C ASP A 310 -29.59 2.30 18.49
N ALA A 311 -28.31 1.88 18.45
CA ALA A 311 -27.60 1.62 17.19
C ALA A 311 -28.40 0.68 16.27
N TYR A 312 -28.44 0.94 14.96
CA TYR A 312 -29.24 0.17 14.01
C TYR A 312 -28.54 -0.03 12.66
N PRO A 313 -28.76 -1.19 11.98
CA PRO A 313 -28.31 -1.38 10.61
C PRO A 313 -29.14 -0.53 9.66
N MET A 314 -28.50 0.06 8.66
CA MET A 314 -29.16 0.76 7.56
C MET A 314 -28.38 0.60 6.25
N PHE A 315 -29.04 0.86 5.13
CA PHE A 315 -28.39 1.02 3.84
C PHE A 315 -28.09 2.49 3.59
N ARG A 316 -26.85 2.80 3.21
CA ARG A 316 -26.37 4.15 2.91
C ARG A 316 -26.38 4.39 1.40
N GLN A 317 -27.04 5.46 1.00
CA GLN A 317 -27.18 5.83 -0.42
C GLN A 317 -25.98 6.60 -0.96
N ASP A 318 -25.18 7.23 -0.09
CA ASP A 318 -24.00 8.02 -0.44
C ASP A 318 -22.85 7.15 -0.96
N ASN A 319 -22.69 5.93 -0.40
CA ASN A 319 -21.65 4.98 -0.79
C ASN A 319 -22.20 3.61 -1.23
N ASN A 320 -23.53 3.45 -1.31
CA ASN A 320 -24.23 2.22 -1.72
C ASN A 320 -23.83 0.98 -0.87
N GLN A 321 -23.63 1.17 0.44
CA GLN A 321 -23.14 0.15 1.38
C GLN A 321 -24.13 -0.07 2.54
N GLU A 322 -24.15 -1.27 3.12
CA GLU A 322 -24.78 -1.48 4.43
C GLU A 322 -23.83 -1.02 5.55
N SER A 323 -24.37 -0.31 6.55
CA SER A 323 -23.63 0.19 7.71
C SER A 323 -24.48 0.10 8.97
N ILE A 324 -23.87 0.28 10.15
CA ILE A 324 -24.60 0.41 11.42
C ILE A 324 -24.48 1.87 11.87
N GLN A 325 -25.58 2.61 11.92
CA GLN A 325 -25.58 3.93 12.54
C GLN A 325 -25.59 3.77 14.06
N VAL A 326 -24.65 4.42 14.75
CA VAL A 326 -24.47 4.28 16.22
C VAL A 326 -24.88 5.53 16.97
N ALA A 327 -24.59 6.71 16.41
CA ALA A 327 -24.92 8.00 16.99
C ALA A 327 -24.96 9.08 15.89
N SER A 328 -25.46 10.26 16.24
CA SER A 328 -25.37 11.48 15.44
C SER A 328 -25.12 12.67 16.36
N PHE A 329 -24.21 13.58 16.00
CA PHE A 329 -23.86 14.74 16.82
C PHE A 329 -24.10 16.05 16.09
N LEU A 330 -24.38 17.13 16.84
CA LEU A 330 -24.47 18.49 16.30
C LEU A 330 -23.08 19.11 16.06
N SER A 331 -22.05 18.60 16.73
CA SER A 331 -20.64 18.98 16.52
C SER A 331 -19.87 17.89 15.79
N ARG A 332 -19.14 18.29 14.74
CA ARG A 332 -18.22 17.41 13.99
C ARG A 332 -17.11 16.87 14.89
N GLU A 333 -16.54 17.70 15.75
CA GLU A 333 -15.48 17.31 16.69
C GLU A 333 -15.97 16.23 17.67
N ARG A 334 -17.22 16.35 18.17
CA ARG A 334 -17.84 15.30 19.01
C ARG A 334 -18.04 13.99 18.22
N ALA A 335 -18.44 14.08 16.95
CA ALA A 335 -18.56 12.90 16.09
C ALA A 335 -17.20 12.22 15.81
N GLU A 336 -16.13 13.01 15.60
CA GLU A 336 -14.78 12.50 15.38
C GLU A 336 -14.19 11.86 16.65
N LEU A 337 -14.34 12.51 17.82
CA LEU A 337 -13.97 11.91 19.11
C LEU A 337 -14.77 10.64 19.42
N PHE A 338 -16.05 10.57 19.04
CA PHE A 338 -16.86 9.37 19.22
C PHE A 338 -16.51 8.26 18.22
N ARG A 339 -16.19 8.61 16.97
CA ARG A 339 -15.61 7.70 15.98
C ARG A 339 -14.36 7.04 16.53
N ASP A 340 -13.42 7.83 17.06
CA ASP A 340 -12.14 7.31 17.59
C ASP A 340 -12.36 6.42 18.82
N PHE A 341 -13.32 6.77 19.67
CA PHE A 341 -13.74 5.91 20.76
C PHE A 341 -14.32 4.57 20.27
N LEU A 342 -15.20 4.58 19.27
CA LEU A 342 -15.76 3.35 18.68
C LEU A 342 -14.71 2.51 17.93
N TRP A 343 -13.76 3.18 17.28
CA TRP A 343 -12.63 2.54 16.60
C TRP A 343 -11.84 1.65 17.55
N GLU A 344 -11.41 2.22 18.68
CA GLU A 344 -10.65 1.53 19.72
C GLU A 344 -11.43 0.39 20.39
N ASN A 345 -12.78 0.44 20.38
CA ASN A 345 -13.62 -0.42 21.23
C ASN A 345 -14.53 -1.41 20.48
N VAL A 346 -14.74 -1.24 19.17
CA VAL A 346 -15.65 -2.08 18.36
C VAL A 346 -15.03 -2.51 17.04
N GLY A 347 -14.49 -1.59 16.23
CA GLY A 347 -13.97 -1.84 14.89
C GLY A 347 -14.06 -0.60 13.99
N TRP A 348 -13.84 -0.72 12.68
CA TRP A 348 -13.85 0.42 11.74
C TRP A 348 -15.10 1.29 11.95
N ALA A 349 -14.84 2.55 12.28
CA ALA A 349 -15.82 3.58 12.54
C ALA A 349 -15.52 4.81 11.67
N GLU A 350 -16.56 5.46 11.14
CA GLU A 350 -16.42 6.68 10.34
C GLU A 350 -17.51 7.70 10.65
N VAL A 351 -17.20 8.98 10.41
CA VAL A 351 -18.22 10.05 10.38
C VAL A 351 -18.71 10.16 8.94
N GLY A 352 -19.97 9.85 8.70
CA GLY A 352 -20.55 9.88 7.36
C GLY A 352 -20.98 11.28 6.92
N THR A 353 -21.63 11.35 5.74
CA THR A 353 -22.09 12.61 5.16
C THR A 353 -23.06 13.35 6.09
N VAL A 354 -22.91 14.67 6.18
CA VAL A 354 -23.73 15.53 7.06
C VAL A 354 -25.21 15.43 6.69
N THR A 355 -26.03 15.07 7.67
CA THR A 355 -27.49 15.02 7.54
C THR A 355 -28.08 16.39 7.92
N ILE A 356 -28.81 17.01 7.01
CA ILE A 356 -29.47 18.30 7.26
C ILE A 356 -30.95 18.06 7.55
N ILE A 357 -31.40 18.41 8.75
CA ILE A 357 -32.82 18.40 9.11
C ILE A 357 -33.34 19.83 8.98
N TYR A 358 -34.27 20.06 8.05
CA TYR A 358 -34.76 21.39 7.70
C TYR A 358 -35.88 21.91 8.62
N GLU A 359 -36.61 21.02 9.27
CA GLU A 359 -37.73 21.36 10.17
C GLU A 359 -37.73 20.47 11.41
N MET A 360 -38.31 20.96 12.50
CA MET A 360 -38.56 20.16 13.70
C MET A 360 -39.45 18.95 13.39
N PRO A 361 -39.01 17.71 13.71
CA PRO A 361 -39.81 16.50 13.56
C PRO A 361 -41.15 16.57 14.29
N GLU A 362 -42.23 16.05 13.68
CA GLU A 362 -43.58 16.03 14.28
C GLU A 362 -43.65 15.30 15.63
N SER A 363 -42.76 14.34 15.89
CA SER A 363 -42.63 13.64 17.17
C SER A 363 -42.07 14.51 18.32
N LEU A 364 -41.63 15.73 18.03
CA LEU A 364 -41.10 16.70 18.99
C LEU A 364 -41.92 18.01 19.05
N ARG A 365 -43.06 18.08 18.34
CA ARG A 365 -43.98 19.23 18.31
C ARG A 365 -45.05 19.14 19.40
#